data_AF-A0A1R1BB15-F1
#
_entry.id   AF-A0A1R1BB15-F1
#
_cell.length_a   1.000
_cell.length_b   1.000
_cell.length_c   1.000
_cell.angle_alpha   90.00
_cell.angle_beta   90.00
_cell.angle_gamma   90.00
#
_symmetry.space_group_name_H-M   'P 1'
#
loop_
_entity.id
_entity.type
_entity.pdbx_description
1 polymer ?
#
loop_
_entity_poly.entity_id
_entity_poly.type
_entity_poly.pdbx_seq_one_letter_code
_entity_poly.pdbx_strand_id
1 'polypeptide(L)'
;MKKFISGLVLGLGISAASVGYASDTVQIYLFNARYMFNGEEKIVEDPYKSLNYEGHIYLPIRFIAENTGLQVNYDELLQTVSVKASPVYISKSSAITLAKSTDKLNNDVRWEAQFIDIHRNDSNSQLMDRAVWKVNGLYPAGNKTIVTLDAETGEQFSLTKLEAWGEVIPPTPDMGLVYGLAVNALLKSDPGLTREMKYIAVDPTGLKDLGEGDMEEILQSLNGNGVLVMKASFDELKAKGMVRDVNALEGVLLIVEKVVYAKDSILIDGYIFKTGLAAASSRITIQRDGEGWRISSVQGRGVS
;
A
#
# COMPACT_ATOMS: atom_id res chain seq x y z
N MET A 1 -43.94 32.60 78.73
CA MET A 1 -43.05 31.47 78.33
C MET A 1 -43.78 30.17 77.95
N LYS A 2 -45.07 29.94 78.28
CA LYS A 2 -45.77 28.66 77.98
C LYS A 2 -46.24 28.48 76.51
N LYS A 3 -46.29 29.55 75.70
CA LYS A 3 -46.74 29.48 74.28
C LYS A 3 -45.60 29.22 73.27
N PHE A 4 -44.34 29.38 73.68
CA PHE A 4 -43.17 29.10 72.83
C PHE A 4 -42.73 27.64 72.87
N ILE A 5 -42.96 26.95 73.99
CA ILE A 5 -42.56 25.55 74.19
C ILE A 5 -43.43 24.62 73.32
N SER A 6 -44.69 24.96 73.08
CA SER A 6 -45.60 24.17 72.22
C SER A 6 -45.15 24.14 70.76
N GLY A 7 -44.68 25.27 70.22
CA GLY A 7 -44.18 25.35 68.84
C GLY A 7 -42.87 24.57 68.63
N LEU A 8 -41.99 24.55 69.63
CA LEU A 8 -40.72 23.82 69.56
C LEU A 8 -40.90 22.29 69.53
N VAL A 9 -41.88 21.77 70.29
CA VAL A 9 -42.15 20.32 70.36
C VAL A 9 -42.82 19.80 69.09
N LEU A 10 -43.69 20.59 68.44
CA LEU A 10 -44.29 20.22 67.14
C LEU A 10 -43.29 20.34 65.98
N GLY A 11 -42.37 21.31 66.01
CA GLY A 11 -41.32 21.47 64.99
C GLY A 11 -40.25 20.35 65.00
N LEU A 12 -39.96 19.80 66.18
CA LEU A 12 -39.04 18.65 66.33
C LEU A 12 -39.69 17.31 65.95
N GLY A 13 -41.03 17.21 65.99
CA GLY A 13 -41.74 15.98 65.59
C GLY A 13 -41.82 15.75 64.08
N ILE A 14 -41.87 16.83 63.28
CA ILE A 14 -42.02 16.74 61.81
C ILE A 14 -40.66 16.52 61.11
N SER A 15 -39.55 16.87 61.76
CA SER A 15 -38.20 16.70 61.20
C SER A 15 -37.64 15.28 61.28
N ALA A 16 -38.34 14.35 61.94
CA ALA A 16 -37.95 12.93 62.06
C ALA A 16 -38.72 12.00 61.11
N ALA A 17 -39.57 12.52 60.23
CA ALA A 17 -40.11 11.73 59.12
C ALA A 17 -39.02 11.66 58.02
N SER A 18 -38.04 10.78 58.21
CA SER A 18 -37.20 10.34 57.09
C SER A 18 -38.16 9.76 56.04
N VAL A 19 -38.27 10.43 54.89
CA VAL A 19 -38.92 9.87 53.71
C VAL A 19 -38.10 8.62 53.38
N GLY A 20 -38.60 7.47 53.81
CA GLY A 20 -38.06 6.18 53.41
C GLY A 20 -38.37 6.04 51.92
N TYR A 21 -37.40 6.37 51.08
CA TYR A 21 -37.42 5.94 49.70
C TYR A 21 -37.36 4.41 49.75
N ALA A 22 -38.50 3.74 49.56
CA ALA A 22 -38.51 2.35 49.15
C ALA A 22 -37.87 2.31 47.76
N SER A 23 -36.56 2.18 47.70
CA SER A 23 -35.93 1.69 46.48
C SER A 23 -36.35 0.23 46.40
N ASP A 24 -36.99 -0.17 45.31
CA ASP A 24 -37.25 -1.59 45.04
C ASP A 24 -35.90 -2.29 44.93
N THR A 25 -35.43 -2.86 46.04
CA THR A 25 -34.18 -3.61 46.09
C THR A 25 -34.45 -5.01 45.57
N VAL A 26 -33.81 -5.36 44.48
CA VAL A 26 -33.91 -6.68 43.88
C VAL A 26 -32.85 -7.60 44.48
N GLN A 27 -33.26 -8.74 45.02
CA GLN A 27 -32.33 -9.79 45.47
C GLN A 27 -31.91 -10.65 44.27
N ILE A 28 -30.62 -10.64 43.95
CA ILE A 28 -30.02 -11.44 42.88
C ILE A 28 -29.02 -12.44 43.46
N TYR A 29 -28.98 -13.66 42.90
CA TYR A 29 -27.97 -14.65 43.26
C TYR A 29 -26.86 -14.65 42.22
N LEU A 30 -25.62 -14.42 42.66
CA LEU A 30 -24.44 -14.57 41.82
C LEU A 30 -24.00 -16.03 41.81
N PHE A 31 -23.68 -16.57 40.64
CA PHE A 31 -23.19 -17.93 40.53
C PHE A 31 -22.17 -18.06 39.40
N ASN A 32 -21.37 -19.13 39.47
CA ASN A 32 -20.44 -19.51 38.43
C ASN A 32 -21.05 -20.65 37.62
N ALA A 33 -21.13 -20.47 36.30
CA ALA A 33 -21.55 -21.50 35.37
C ALA A 33 -20.55 -21.64 34.22
N ARG A 34 -20.54 -22.84 33.63
CA ARG A 34 -19.81 -23.14 32.40
C ARG A 34 -20.74 -22.94 31.21
N TYR A 35 -20.29 -22.19 30.21
CA TYR A 35 -21.05 -21.93 28.99
C TYR A 35 -20.35 -22.58 27.79
N MET A 36 -21.12 -23.00 26.79
CA MET A 36 -20.58 -23.61 25.57
C MET A 36 -20.94 -22.71 24.38
N PHE A 37 -19.92 -22.19 23.69
CA PHE A 37 -20.08 -21.42 22.46
C PHE A 37 -19.35 -22.14 21.33
N ASN A 38 -20.05 -22.50 20.26
CA ASN A 38 -19.48 -23.21 19.11
C ASN A 38 -18.67 -24.49 19.49
N GLY A 39 -19.07 -25.17 20.58
CA GLY A 39 -18.38 -26.37 21.07
C GLY A 39 -17.17 -26.10 21.98
N GLU A 40 -16.82 -24.84 22.23
CA GLU A 40 -15.77 -24.43 23.16
C GLU A 40 -16.37 -24.00 24.51
N GLU A 41 -15.75 -24.42 25.60
CA GLU A 41 -16.13 -23.99 26.95
C GLU A 41 -15.65 -22.55 27.21
N LYS A 42 -16.55 -21.69 27.70
CA LYS A 42 -16.30 -20.30 28.05
C LYS A 42 -16.80 -20.02 29.47
N ILE A 43 -16.03 -19.21 30.19
CA ILE A 43 -16.31 -18.81 31.56
C ILE A 43 -16.50 -17.29 31.56
N VAL A 44 -17.48 -16.80 32.34
CA VAL A 44 -17.66 -15.36 32.54
C VAL A 44 -16.56 -14.88 33.50
N GLU A 45 -15.60 -14.10 32.97
CA GLU A 45 -14.47 -13.55 33.74
C GLU A 45 -14.82 -12.25 34.47
N ASP A 46 -14.03 -11.91 35.48
CA ASP A 46 -14.18 -10.66 36.23
C ASP A 46 -13.95 -9.42 35.33
N PRO A 47 -14.71 -8.32 35.52
CA PRO A 47 -15.65 -8.06 36.61
C PRO A 47 -17.09 -8.57 36.36
N TYR A 48 -17.33 -9.31 35.28
CA TYR A 48 -18.67 -9.77 34.94
C TYR A 48 -19.12 -10.97 35.79
N LYS A 49 -20.43 -11.09 36.04
CA LYS A 49 -21.03 -12.18 36.82
C LYS A 49 -22.29 -12.70 36.13
N SER A 50 -22.57 -13.99 36.30
CA SER A 50 -23.88 -14.55 35.98
C SER A 50 -24.84 -14.27 37.12
N LEU A 51 -26.03 -13.79 36.79
CA LEU A 51 -27.06 -13.45 37.78
C LEU A 51 -28.22 -14.43 37.64
N ASN A 52 -28.73 -14.94 38.75
CA ASN A 52 -30.04 -15.56 38.79
C ASN A 52 -31.02 -14.59 39.44
N TYR A 53 -32.05 -14.21 38.69
CA TYR A 53 -33.15 -13.41 39.18
C TYR A 53 -34.46 -14.14 38.82
N GLU A 54 -35.26 -14.44 39.85
CA GLU A 54 -36.53 -15.17 39.74
C GLU A 54 -36.43 -16.51 38.97
N GLY A 55 -35.31 -17.24 39.13
CA GLY A 55 -35.08 -18.51 38.46
C GLY A 55 -34.57 -18.39 37.02
N HIS A 56 -34.44 -17.16 36.50
CA HIS A 56 -33.88 -16.89 35.18
C HIS A 56 -32.41 -16.53 35.25
N ILE A 57 -31.63 -17.08 34.31
CA ILE A 57 -30.20 -16.77 34.17
C ILE A 57 -30.06 -15.53 33.30
N TYR A 58 -29.40 -14.52 33.83
CA TYR A 58 -28.98 -13.33 33.11
C TYR A 58 -27.47 -13.37 32.92
N LEU A 59 -27.08 -13.15 31.68
CA LEU A 59 -25.70 -13.02 31.26
C LEU A 59 -25.44 -11.58 30.82
N PRO A 60 -24.23 -11.06 31.05
CA PRO A 60 -23.80 -9.83 30.43
C PRO A 60 -23.96 -9.95 28.91
N ILE A 61 -24.70 -9.03 28.30
CA ILE A 61 -24.93 -9.02 26.85
C ILE A 61 -23.61 -8.98 26.06
N ARG A 62 -22.59 -8.32 26.61
CA ARG A 62 -21.22 -8.28 26.06
C ARG A 62 -20.56 -9.66 26.00
N PHE A 63 -20.73 -10.48 27.04
CA PHE A 63 -20.20 -11.85 27.07
C PHE A 63 -20.83 -12.71 25.96
N ILE A 64 -22.14 -12.60 25.75
CA ILE A 64 -22.82 -13.31 24.65
C ILE A 64 -22.28 -12.80 23.30
N ALA A 65 -22.18 -11.48 23.14
CA ALA A 65 -21.77 -10.86 21.89
C ALA A 65 -20.34 -11.22 21.47
N GLU A 66 -19.37 -11.12 22.39
CA GLU A 66 -17.96 -11.45 22.12
C GLU A 66 -17.78 -12.92 21.71
N ASN A 67 -18.53 -13.83 22.34
CA ASN A 67 -18.47 -15.26 22.03
C ASN A 67 -19.31 -15.66 20.80
N THR A 68 -20.07 -14.73 20.22
CA THR A 68 -20.89 -14.94 19.01
C THR A 68 -20.48 -14.05 17.84
N GLY A 69 -19.40 -13.27 17.98
CA GLY A 69 -18.92 -12.37 16.94
C GLY A 69 -19.84 -11.15 16.72
N LEU A 70 -20.60 -10.73 17.73
CA LEU A 70 -21.39 -9.51 17.72
C LEU A 70 -20.67 -8.38 18.48
N GLN A 71 -21.00 -7.12 18.19
CA GLN A 71 -20.55 -5.97 18.97
C GLN A 71 -21.71 -5.34 19.74
N VAL A 72 -21.42 -4.88 20.97
CA VAL A 72 -22.36 -4.17 21.83
C VAL A 72 -21.86 -2.75 22.05
N ASN A 73 -22.65 -1.77 21.61
CA ASN A 73 -22.38 -0.35 21.81
C ASN A 73 -23.45 0.27 22.72
N TYR A 74 -23.02 1.15 23.61
CA TYR A 74 -23.90 1.97 24.43
C TYR A 74 -23.76 3.43 24.02
N ASP A 75 -24.84 4.02 23.53
CA ASP A 75 -24.92 5.46 23.28
C ASP A 75 -25.45 6.15 24.54
N GLU A 76 -24.62 6.97 25.18
CA GLU A 76 -24.97 7.67 26.42
C GLU A 76 -26.02 8.77 26.20
N LEU A 77 -25.98 9.45 25.05
CA LEU A 77 -26.92 10.54 24.73
C LEU A 77 -28.32 9.98 24.47
N LEU A 78 -28.40 8.84 23.80
CA LEU A 78 -29.65 8.17 23.47
C LEU A 78 -30.06 7.10 24.50
N GLN A 79 -29.24 6.87 25.52
CA GLN A 79 -29.40 5.79 26.52
C GLN A 79 -29.74 4.44 25.88
N THR A 80 -29.12 4.14 24.73
CA THR A 80 -29.50 3.00 23.89
C THR A 80 -28.36 2.00 23.82
N VAL A 81 -28.67 0.73 24.11
CA VAL A 81 -27.79 -0.41 23.83
C VAL A 81 -28.11 -0.95 22.44
N SER A 82 -27.12 -0.97 21.55
CA SER A 82 -27.25 -1.59 20.23
C SER A 82 -26.37 -2.83 20.12
N VAL A 83 -26.92 -3.88 19.52
CA VAL A 83 -26.21 -5.11 19.19
C VAL A 83 -26.20 -5.24 17.68
N LYS A 84 -25.01 -5.32 17.10
CA LYS A 84 -24.84 -5.52 15.66
C LYS A 84 -23.95 -6.74 15.42
N ALA A 85 -24.16 -7.44 14.32
CA ALA A 85 -23.15 -8.37 13.85
C ALA A 85 -21.82 -7.63 13.74
N SER A 86 -20.71 -8.25 14.18
CA SER A 86 -19.42 -7.69 13.79
C SER A 86 -19.39 -7.81 12.27
N PRO A 87 -19.38 -6.69 11.55
CA PRO A 87 -19.26 -6.76 10.11
C PRO A 87 -17.98 -7.53 9.76
N VAL A 88 -18.13 -8.53 8.89
CA VAL A 88 -17.00 -9.32 8.40
C VAL A 88 -16.35 -8.50 7.31
N TYR A 89 -15.21 -7.90 7.64
CA TYR A 89 -14.49 -7.10 6.69
C TYR A 89 -13.54 -7.93 5.83
N ILE A 90 -13.36 -7.51 4.58
CA ILE A 90 -12.28 -8.00 3.74
C ILE A 90 -10.93 -7.72 4.44
N SER A 91 -9.98 -8.66 4.29
CA SER A 91 -8.67 -8.55 4.92
C SER A 91 -7.86 -7.37 4.34
N LYS A 92 -6.88 -6.86 5.11
CA LYS A 92 -5.91 -5.86 4.64
C LYS A 92 -5.24 -6.27 3.33
N SER A 93 -4.86 -7.55 3.21
CA SER A 93 -4.28 -8.14 1.99
C SER A 93 -5.25 -8.16 0.82
N SER A 94 -6.52 -8.49 1.07
CA SER A 94 -7.57 -8.48 0.05
C SER A 94 -7.82 -7.05 -0.45
N ALA A 95 -7.89 -6.08 0.45
CA ALA A 95 -8.04 -4.66 0.11
C ALA A 95 -6.87 -4.15 -0.74
N ILE A 96 -5.62 -4.49 -0.38
CA ILE A 96 -4.43 -4.14 -1.18
C ILE A 96 -4.47 -4.81 -2.56
N THR A 97 -4.92 -6.08 -2.65
CA THR A 97 -5.03 -6.81 -3.91
C THR A 97 -6.06 -6.18 -4.84
N LEU A 98 -7.24 -5.84 -4.30
CA LEU A 98 -8.30 -5.16 -5.05
C LEU A 98 -7.82 -3.78 -5.52
N ALA A 99 -7.18 -2.99 -4.64
CA ALA A 99 -6.64 -1.69 -5.01
C ALA A 99 -5.56 -1.80 -6.12
N LYS A 100 -4.65 -2.77 -6.05
CA LYS A 100 -3.66 -3.02 -7.11
C LYS A 100 -4.31 -3.33 -8.45
N SER A 101 -5.43 -4.05 -8.48
CA SER A 101 -6.13 -4.36 -9.73
C SER A 101 -6.67 -3.12 -10.46
N THR A 102 -6.83 -2.00 -9.75
CA THR A 102 -7.29 -0.73 -10.31
C THR A 102 -6.19 0.06 -11.01
N ASP A 103 -4.92 -0.26 -10.74
CA ASP A 103 -3.76 0.33 -11.42
C ASP A 103 -2.89 -0.77 -12.04
N LYS A 104 -3.09 -1.00 -13.34
CA LYS A 104 -2.42 -2.04 -14.12
C LYS A 104 -0.95 -1.72 -14.40
N LEU A 105 -0.46 -0.59 -13.94
CA LEU A 105 0.85 -0.05 -14.27
C LEU A 105 1.65 0.05 -12.98
N ASN A 106 2.77 -0.65 -12.95
CA ASN A 106 3.91 -0.46 -12.06
C ASN A 106 4.00 -1.38 -10.81
N ASN A 107 5.06 -2.22 -10.80
CA ASN A 107 5.35 -3.17 -9.72
C ASN A 107 6.08 -2.55 -8.51
N ASP A 108 6.59 -1.32 -8.64
CA ASP A 108 7.41 -0.65 -7.62
C ASP A 108 6.61 0.32 -6.72
N VAL A 109 5.28 0.21 -6.75
CA VAL A 109 4.38 1.00 -5.90
C VAL A 109 4.37 0.43 -4.48
N ARG A 110 4.65 1.29 -3.49
CA ARG A 110 4.49 0.94 -2.08
C ARG A 110 3.03 1.11 -1.70
N TRP A 111 2.35 -0.01 -1.49
CA TRP A 111 0.95 -0.04 -1.09
C TRP A 111 0.81 -0.13 0.42
N GLU A 112 0.03 0.78 0.98
CA GLU A 112 -0.34 0.77 2.39
C GLU A 112 -1.86 0.91 2.52
N ALA A 113 -2.46 0.02 3.30
CA ALA A 113 -3.89 0.06 3.60
C ALA A 113 -4.11 0.50 5.05
N GLN A 114 -5.00 1.48 5.21
CA GLN A 114 -5.51 1.96 6.49
C GLN A 114 -6.99 1.61 6.58
N PHE A 115 -7.36 0.91 7.66
CA PHE A 115 -8.75 0.67 8.00
C PHE A 115 -9.32 1.92 8.67
N ILE A 116 -10.46 2.40 8.19
CA ILE A 116 -11.15 3.56 8.75
C ILE A 116 -12.56 3.13 9.07
N ASP A 117 -12.85 3.09 10.37
CA ASP A 117 -14.17 2.79 10.89
C ASP A 117 -14.77 4.07 11.50
N ILE A 118 -15.63 4.73 10.72
CA ILE A 118 -16.20 6.02 11.11
C ILE A 118 -17.54 5.77 11.81
N HIS A 119 -17.51 5.53 13.11
CA HIS A 119 -18.71 5.52 13.96
C HIS A 119 -19.04 6.90 14.55
N ARG A 120 -18.56 7.99 13.93
CA ARG A 120 -18.63 9.35 14.52
C ARG A 120 -19.59 10.26 13.76
N ASN A 121 -20.59 10.70 14.50
CA ASN A 121 -21.64 11.67 14.20
C ASN A 121 -21.08 13.05 13.80
N ASP A 122 -20.42 13.16 12.65
CA ASP A 122 -20.02 14.43 12.04
C ASP A 122 -20.92 14.72 10.84
N SER A 123 -21.87 15.63 11.05
CA SER A 123 -22.97 15.99 10.15
C SER A 123 -22.55 16.63 8.81
N ASN A 124 -21.25 16.63 8.45
CA ASN A 124 -20.72 17.43 7.35
C ASN A 124 -19.83 16.66 6.35
N SER A 125 -19.85 15.34 6.38
CA SER A 125 -19.11 14.49 5.46
C SER A 125 -20.08 13.54 4.76
N GLN A 126 -20.21 13.66 3.44
CA GLN A 126 -20.94 12.69 2.60
C GLN A 126 -20.28 11.29 2.57
N LEU A 127 -19.16 11.08 3.28
CA LEU A 127 -18.57 9.76 3.52
C LEU A 127 -19.28 9.11 4.72
N MET A 128 -20.45 8.57 4.38
CA MET A 128 -21.21 7.43 4.93
C MET A 128 -20.74 6.78 6.24
N ASP A 129 -21.72 6.44 7.07
CA ASP A 129 -21.75 5.63 8.30
C ASP A 129 -21.28 4.16 8.10
N ARG A 130 -20.18 3.95 7.37
CA ARG A 130 -19.68 2.62 6.98
C ARG A 130 -18.16 2.55 7.10
N ALA A 131 -17.67 1.37 7.47
CA ALA A 131 -16.24 1.09 7.50
C ALA A 131 -15.67 0.99 6.08
N VAL A 132 -14.49 1.55 5.87
CA VAL A 132 -13.80 1.54 4.58
C VAL A 132 -12.33 1.18 4.72
N TRP A 133 -11.77 0.60 3.67
CA TRP A 133 -10.33 0.53 3.47
C TRP A 133 -9.87 1.70 2.61
N LYS A 134 -9.00 2.56 3.15
CA LYS A 134 -8.28 3.55 2.38
C LYS A 134 -6.90 3.00 2.03
N VAL A 135 -6.69 2.68 0.76
CA VAL A 135 -5.47 2.08 0.26
C VAL A 135 -4.67 3.11 -0.53
N ASN A 136 -3.49 3.46 -0.02
CA ASN A 136 -2.57 4.40 -0.65
C ASN A 136 -1.49 3.62 -1.42
N GLY A 137 -1.39 3.83 -2.72
CA GLY A 137 -0.25 3.46 -3.54
C GLY A 137 0.68 4.65 -3.66
N LEU A 138 1.87 4.58 -3.05
CA LEU A 138 2.93 5.57 -3.20
C LEU A 138 3.90 5.11 -4.28
N TYR A 139 3.97 5.88 -5.36
CA TYR A 139 4.84 5.59 -6.49
C TYR A 139 6.24 6.14 -6.18
N PRO A 140 7.31 5.56 -6.75
CA PRO A 140 8.68 6.08 -6.58
C PRO A 140 8.83 7.56 -6.94
N ALA A 141 8.02 8.05 -7.88
CA ALA A 141 7.96 9.45 -8.30
C ALA A 141 7.28 10.39 -7.28
N GLY A 142 6.73 9.86 -6.19
CA GLY A 142 6.03 10.63 -5.15
C GLY A 142 4.53 10.81 -5.38
N ASN A 143 4.03 10.42 -6.57
CA ASN A 143 2.61 10.37 -6.90
C ASN A 143 1.90 9.42 -5.94
N LYS A 144 0.62 9.66 -5.70
CA LYS A 144 -0.20 8.83 -4.81
C LYS A 144 -1.50 8.46 -5.48
N THR A 145 -1.80 7.17 -5.53
CA THR A 145 -3.14 6.68 -5.80
C THR A 145 -3.80 6.37 -4.47
N ILE A 146 -5.02 6.85 -4.26
CA ILE A 146 -5.85 6.53 -3.10
C ILE A 146 -7.08 5.83 -3.61
N VAL A 147 -7.20 4.54 -3.27
CA VAL A 147 -8.40 3.75 -3.54
C VAL A 147 -9.17 3.61 -2.24
N THR A 148 -10.44 3.99 -2.25
CA THR A 148 -11.34 3.77 -1.11
C THR A 148 -12.27 2.62 -1.45
N LEU A 149 -12.25 1.57 -0.64
CA LEU A 149 -13.04 0.36 -0.80
C LEU A 149 -14.02 0.20 0.36
N ASP A 150 -15.21 -0.33 0.07
CA ASP A 150 -16.11 -0.84 1.11
C ASP A 150 -15.42 -1.94 1.91
N ALA A 151 -15.43 -1.83 3.24
CA ALA A 151 -14.74 -2.81 4.05
C ALA A 151 -15.46 -4.16 4.10
N GLU A 152 -16.77 -4.22 3.88
CA GLU A 152 -17.55 -5.47 3.90
C GLU A 152 -17.55 -6.13 2.52
N THR A 153 -17.78 -5.36 1.45
CA THR A 153 -17.97 -5.91 0.10
C THR A 153 -16.71 -5.86 -0.77
N GLY A 154 -15.77 -4.96 -0.47
CA GLY A 154 -14.61 -4.68 -1.32
C GLY A 154 -14.92 -3.86 -2.57
N GLU A 155 -16.15 -3.36 -2.72
CA GLU A 155 -16.54 -2.49 -3.83
C GLU A 155 -15.77 -1.16 -3.79
N GLN A 156 -15.31 -0.68 -4.95
CA GLN A 156 -14.60 0.59 -5.04
C GLN A 156 -15.59 1.77 -4.91
N PHE A 157 -15.45 2.55 -3.85
CA PHE A 157 -16.19 3.80 -3.67
C PHE A 157 -15.56 4.97 -4.41
N SER A 158 -14.25 5.09 -4.34
CA SER A 158 -13.54 6.19 -4.98
C SER A 158 -12.13 5.82 -5.36
N LEU A 159 -11.66 6.48 -6.41
CA LEU A 159 -10.28 6.44 -6.87
C LEU A 159 -9.83 7.90 -7.00
N THR A 160 -8.85 8.29 -6.19
CA THR A 160 -8.21 9.60 -6.27
C THR A 160 -6.77 9.42 -6.67
N LYS A 161 -6.37 10.00 -7.80
CA LYS A 161 -4.97 10.13 -8.18
C LYS A 161 -4.50 11.52 -7.76
N LEU A 162 -3.58 11.55 -6.81
CA LEU A 162 -2.93 12.76 -6.31
C LEU A 162 -1.54 12.82 -6.91
N GLU A 163 -1.32 13.79 -7.77
CA GLU A 163 0.01 14.12 -8.24
C GLU A 163 0.84 14.69 -7.09
N ALA A 164 2.16 14.51 -7.14
CA ALA A 164 3.08 15.18 -6.22
C ALA A 164 2.93 16.71 -6.39
N TRP A 165 2.20 17.35 -5.48
CA TRP A 165 1.92 18.80 -5.37
C TRP A 165 2.21 19.66 -6.61
N GLY A 166 1.15 19.99 -7.37
CA GLY A 166 1.01 21.29 -8.04
C GLY A 166 1.79 21.55 -9.33
N GLU A 167 2.64 20.65 -9.81
CA GLU A 167 3.27 20.78 -11.13
C GLU A 167 2.69 19.75 -12.10
N VAL A 168 2.43 20.18 -13.34
CA VAL A 168 2.12 19.27 -14.45
C VAL A 168 3.35 18.42 -14.70
N ILE A 169 3.42 17.25 -14.04
CA ILE A 169 4.48 16.28 -14.29
C ILE A 169 4.01 15.40 -15.45
N PRO A 170 4.84 15.23 -16.46
CA PRO A 170 4.46 14.52 -17.67
C PRO A 170 4.26 13.02 -17.52
N PRO A 171 3.60 12.39 -18.50
CA PRO A 171 3.45 10.93 -18.52
C PRO A 171 4.81 10.27 -18.27
N THR A 172 4.78 9.19 -17.48
CA THR A 172 5.93 8.32 -17.26
C THR A 172 6.60 8.02 -18.61
N PRO A 173 7.95 8.15 -18.69
CA PRO A 173 8.66 7.87 -19.92
C PRO A 173 8.30 6.47 -20.41
N ASP A 174 8.08 6.35 -21.71
CA ASP A 174 8.13 5.06 -22.38
C ASP A 174 9.56 4.51 -22.20
N MET A 175 9.71 3.49 -21.36
CA MET A 175 11.03 2.97 -20.99
C MET A 175 11.67 2.20 -22.14
N GLY A 176 10.86 1.62 -23.05
CA GLY A 176 11.33 1.06 -24.31
C GLY A 176 12.07 2.12 -25.13
N LEU A 177 11.43 3.27 -25.34
CA LEU A 177 12.04 4.42 -26.03
C LEU A 177 13.28 4.95 -25.30
N VAL A 178 13.20 5.17 -23.98
CA VAL A 178 14.30 5.75 -23.18
C VAL A 178 15.55 4.87 -23.24
N TYR A 179 15.41 3.57 -22.98
CA TYR A 179 16.55 2.67 -23.06
C TYR A 179 17.00 2.46 -24.49
N GLY A 180 16.09 2.44 -25.48
CA GLY A 180 16.44 2.39 -26.89
C GLY A 180 17.34 3.56 -27.31
N LEU A 181 17.01 4.79 -26.88
CA LEU A 181 17.86 5.96 -27.05
C LEU A 181 19.23 5.77 -26.38
N ALA A 182 19.24 5.30 -25.12
CA ALA A 182 20.46 5.15 -24.34
C ALA A 182 21.42 4.10 -24.92
N VAL A 183 20.93 2.90 -25.27
CA VAL A 183 21.77 1.82 -25.81
C VAL A 183 22.29 2.16 -27.20
N ASN A 184 21.48 2.85 -28.03
CA ASN A 184 21.92 3.35 -29.33
C ASN A 184 23.00 4.45 -29.18
N ALA A 185 22.85 5.32 -28.18
CA ALA A 185 23.86 6.33 -27.85
C ALA A 185 25.16 5.70 -27.33
N LEU A 186 25.06 4.69 -26.45
CA LEU A 186 26.20 3.91 -25.99
C LEU A 186 26.96 3.32 -27.17
N LEU A 187 26.26 2.59 -28.05
CA LEU A 187 26.86 1.97 -29.22
C LEU A 187 27.63 2.98 -30.11
N LYS A 188 27.09 4.19 -30.28
CA LYS A 188 27.71 5.26 -31.08
C LYS A 188 28.84 6.00 -30.37
N SER A 189 28.94 5.89 -29.04
CA SER A 189 29.90 6.64 -28.23
C SER A 189 31.36 6.22 -28.47
N ASP A 190 31.59 4.95 -28.85
CA ASP A 190 32.92 4.45 -29.20
C ASP A 190 32.89 3.61 -30.50
N PRO A 191 33.10 4.26 -31.66
CA PRO A 191 33.22 3.57 -32.95
C PRO A 191 34.37 2.56 -33.01
N GLY A 192 35.40 2.70 -32.18
CA GLY A 192 36.53 1.77 -32.15
C GLY A 192 36.11 0.40 -31.63
N LEU A 193 35.25 0.37 -30.61
CA LEU A 193 34.69 -0.87 -30.07
C LEU A 193 33.64 -1.48 -30.99
N THR A 194 32.85 -0.66 -31.69
CA THR A 194 31.72 -1.15 -32.50
C THR A 194 32.06 -1.47 -33.95
N ARG A 195 33.29 -1.20 -34.40
CA ARG A 195 33.79 -1.68 -35.70
C ARG A 195 33.81 -3.20 -35.76
N GLU A 196 33.38 -3.72 -36.91
CA GLU A 196 33.42 -5.15 -37.27
C GLU A 196 32.69 -6.08 -36.27
N MET A 197 31.78 -5.53 -35.46
CA MET A 197 30.97 -6.34 -34.55
C MET A 197 30.05 -7.27 -35.36
N LYS A 198 29.94 -8.53 -34.95
CA LYS A 198 29.05 -9.50 -35.59
C LYS A 198 27.63 -9.51 -35.01
N TYR A 199 27.48 -9.02 -33.79
CA TYR A 199 26.20 -8.91 -33.09
C TYR A 199 26.25 -7.81 -32.03
N ILE A 200 25.07 -7.40 -31.59
CA ILE A 200 24.86 -6.53 -30.43
C ILE A 200 24.01 -7.31 -29.42
N ALA A 201 24.52 -7.46 -28.21
CA ALA A 201 23.78 -7.99 -27.08
C ALA A 201 23.43 -6.85 -26.12
N VAL A 202 22.22 -6.85 -25.58
CA VAL A 202 21.80 -5.97 -24.49
C VAL A 202 21.57 -6.81 -23.26
N ASP A 203 22.27 -6.48 -22.17
CA ASP A 203 22.07 -7.12 -20.88
C ASP A 203 20.83 -6.52 -20.19
N PRO A 204 19.78 -7.32 -19.91
CA PRO A 204 18.56 -6.80 -19.30
C PRO A 204 18.72 -6.50 -17.80
N THR A 205 19.75 -7.01 -17.13
CA THR A 205 19.91 -6.98 -15.66
C THR A 205 19.97 -5.56 -15.11
N GLY A 206 20.55 -4.64 -15.90
CA GLY A 206 20.69 -3.22 -15.55
C GLY A 206 19.48 -2.36 -15.88
N LEU A 207 18.53 -2.88 -16.65
CA LEU A 207 17.34 -2.16 -17.11
C LEU A 207 16.26 -2.23 -16.04
N LYS A 208 15.83 -1.08 -15.56
CA LYS A 208 14.79 -0.94 -14.52
C LYS A 208 13.48 -0.50 -15.13
N ASP A 209 12.38 -0.86 -14.47
CA ASP A 209 11.04 -0.36 -14.79
C ASP A 209 10.53 -0.76 -16.19
N LEU A 210 10.98 -1.91 -16.72
CA LEU A 210 10.51 -2.42 -18.02
C LEU A 210 9.08 -2.98 -17.91
N GLY A 211 8.20 -2.54 -18.80
CA GLY A 211 6.88 -3.08 -19.08
C GLY A 211 6.88 -4.19 -20.13
N GLU A 212 5.69 -4.69 -20.46
CA GLU A 212 5.48 -5.65 -21.54
C GLU A 212 5.70 -4.96 -22.90
N GLY A 213 6.64 -5.47 -23.71
CA GLY A 213 6.98 -4.90 -25.02
C GLY A 213 8.21 -3.98 -25.02
N ASP A 214 8.62 -3.43 -23.88
CA ASP A 214 9.74 -2.48 -23.80
C ASP A 214 11.06 -3.11 -24.26
N MET A 215 11.31 -4.35 -23.87
CA MET A 215 12.52 -5.06 -24.29
C MET A 215 12.55 -5.25 -25.80
N GLU A 216 11.43 -5.61 -26.41
CA GLU A 216 11.31 -5.74 -27.86
C GLU A 216 11.58 -4.39 -28.54
N GLU A 217 11.07 -3.27 -28.02
CA GLU A 217 11.33 -1.93 -28.54
C GLU A 217 12.81 -1.54 -28.45
N ILE A 218 13.45 -1.82 -27.31
CA ILE A 218 14.89 -1.58 -27.11
C ILE A 218 15.71 -2.31 -28.16
N LEU A 219 15.43 -3.60 -28.39
CA LEU A 219 16.13 -4.40 -29.39
C LEU A 219 15.84 -3.89 -30.81
N GLN A 220 14.59 -3.50 -31.09
CA GLN A 220 14.21 -2.91 -32.39
C GLN A 220 14.97 -1.63 -32.70
N SER A 221 15.23 -0.79 -31.69
CA SER A 221 16.00 0.46 -31.85
C SER A 221 17.43 0.24 -32.39
N LEU A 222 17.97 -0.97 -32.23
CA LEU A 222 19.32 -1.36 -32.63
C LEU A 222 19.37 -2.11 -33.98
N ASN A 223 18.22 -2.52 -34.54
CA ASN A 223 18.18 -3.33 -35.78
C ASN A 223 18.77 -2.60 -37.00
N GLY A 224 18.80 -1.26 -36.99
CA GLY A 224 19.41 -0.45 -38.06
C GLY A 224 20.92 -0.63 -38.25
N ASN A 225 21.59 -1.38 -37.37
CA ASN A 225 23.03 -1.62 -37.43
C ASN A 225 23.44 -2.78 -38.36
N GLY A 226 22.49 -3.52 -38.96
CA GLY A 226 22.78 -4.56 -39.96
C GLY A 226 23.45 -5.82 -39.39
N VAL A 227 23.42 -6.00 -38.07
CA VAL A 227 23.97 -7.14 -37.35
C VAL A 227 22.90 -7.77 -36.48
N LEU A 228 23.12 -9.01 -36.03
CA LEU A 228 22.20 -9.69 -35.13
C LEU A 228 22.08 -8.90 -33.81
N VAL A 229 20.85 -8.60 -33.39
CA VAL A 229 20.56 -7.96 -32.09
C VAL A 229 19.86 -8.96 -31.18
N MET A 230 20.27 -9.06 -29.92
CA MET A 230 19.65 -9.99 -28.97
C MET A 230 19.66 -9.48 -27.53
N LYS A 231 18.73 -10.00 -26.73
CA LYS A 231 18.80 -9.97 -25.27
C LYS A 231 19.75 -11.07 -24.80
N ALA A 232 20.83 -10.71 -24.12
CA ALA A 232 21.72 -11.68 -23.48
C ALA A 232 22.59 -11.03 -22.41
N SER A 233 22.79 -11.70 -21.28
CA SER A 233 23.87 -11.38 -20.33
C SER A 233 25.21 -11.95 -20.78
N PHE A 234 26.31 -11.51 -20.16
CA PHE A 234 27.64 -12.07 -20.45
C PHE A 234 27.71 -13.58 -20.23
N ASP A 235 27.12 -14.09 -19.14
CA ASP A 235 27.09 -15.51 -18.84
C ASP A 235 26.26 -16.31 -19.86
N GLU A 236 25.16 -15.74 -20.35
CA GLU A 236 24.36 -16.35 -21.41
C GLU A 236 25.11 -16.39 -22.74
N LEU A 237 25.87 -15.33 -23.08
CA LEU A 237 26.75 -15.34 -24.25
C LEU A 237 27.84 -16.40 -24.13
N LYS A 238 28.41 -16.57 -22.93
CA LYS A 238 29.41 -17.61 -22.64
C LYS A 238 28.83 -19.01 -22.82
N ALA A 239 27.64 -19.26 -22.28
CA ALA A 239 26.93 -20.53 -22.44
C ALA A 239 26.60 -20.84 -23.92
N LYS A 240 26.37 -19.82 -24.74
CA LYS A 240 26.13 -19.94 -26.18
C LYS A 240 27.41 -20.08 -27.03
N GLY A 241 28.60 -20.12 -26.41
CA GLY A 241 29.88 -20.19 -27.13
C GLY A 241 30.22 -18.91 -27.91
N MET A 242 29.61 -17.78 -27.56
CA MET A 242 29.83 -16.48 -28.20
C MET A 242 30.95 -15.66 -27.53
N VAL A 243 31.56 -16.23 -26.47
CA VAL A 243 32.73 -15.68 -25.77
C VAL A 243 33.94 -16.53 -26.13
N ARG A 244 34.97 -15.89 -26.71
CA ARG A 244 36.27 -16.51 -27.02
C ARG A 244 37.23 -16.44 -25.82
N ASP A 245 38.22 -17.33 -25.83
CA ASP A 245 39.39 -17.44 -24.94
C ASP A 245 39.37 -16.55 -23.68
N VAL A 246 39.80 -15.29 -23.82
CA VAL A 246 40.04 -14.35 -22.71
C VAL A 246 38.88 -13.35 -22.55
N ASN A 247 37.66 -13.87 -22.40
CA ASN A 247 36.44 -13.05 -22.25
C ASN A 247 36.24 -12.04 -23.40
N ALA A 248 36.54 -12.46 -24.64
CA ALA A 248 36.45 -11.62 -25.82
C ALA A 248 35.21 -11.94 -26.65
N LEU A 249 34.47 -10.90 -27.04
CA LEU A 249 33.29 -10.99 -27.90
C LEU A 249 33.66 -10.67 -29.35
N GLU A 250 33.07 -11.42 -30.28
CA GLU A 250 33.05 -11.04 -31.71
C GLU A 250 32.00 -9.96 -32.01
N GLY A 251 31.08 -9.74 -31.07
CA GLY A 251 30.11 -8.65 -31.06
C GLY A 251 30.44 -7.62 -29.98
N VAL A 252 29.41 -6.95 -29.48
CA VAL A 252 29.48 -6.09 -28.31
C VAL A 252 28.34 -6.39 -27.34
N LEU A 253 28.58 -6.18 -26.05
CA LEU A 253 27.58 -6.28 -25.00
C LEU A 253 27.35 -4.89 -24.40
N LEU A 254 26.11 -4.42 -24.44
CA LEU A 254 25.69 -3.14 -23.89
C LEU A 254 25.09 -3.37 -22.50
N ILE A 255 25.62 -2.66 -21.50
CA ILE A 255 25.24 -2.83 -20.10
C ILE A 255 24.88 -1.48 -19.51
N VAL A 256 23.73 -1.42 -18.83
CA VAL A 256 23.34 -0.27 -18.00
C VAL A 256 23.77 -0.56 -16.57
N GLU A 257 24.55 0.33 -15.97
CA GLU A 257 25.03 0.17 -14.59
C GLU A 257 24.13 0.91 -13.60
N LYS A 258 23.72 2.12 -13.99
CA LYS A 258 23.00 3.02 -13.09
C LYS A 258 22.00 3.86 -13.85
N VAL A 259 20.82 3.97 -13.26
CA VAL A 259 19.74 4.84 -13.73
C VAL A 259 19.38 5.78 -12.59
N VAL A 260 19.33 7.08 -12.88
CA VAL A 260 18.92 8.13 -11.94
C VAL A 260 17.81 8.95 -12.58
N TYR A 261 16.67 8.99 -11.91
CA TYR A 261 15.51 9.75 -12.33
C TYR A 261 15.52 11.15 -11.70
N ALA A 262 15.19 12.15 -12.51
CA ALA A 262 14.89 13.52 -12.10
C ALA A 262 13.61 13.97 -12.82
N LYS A 263 13.04 15.12 -12.39
CA LYS A 263 11.74 15.63 -12.86
C LYS A 263 11.60 15.63 -14.40
N ASP A 264 12.57 16.23 -15.09
CA ASP A 264 12.55 16.39 -16.55
C ASP A 264 13.73 15.71 -17.25
N SER A 265 14.47 14.84 -16.54
CA SER A 265 15.63 14.15 -17.11
C SER A 265 15.90 12.79 -16.47
N ILE A 266 16.53 11.91 -17.25
CA ILE A 266 17.00 10.61 -16.83
C ILE A 266 18.50 10.55 -17.13
N LEU A 267 19.29 10.18 -16.14
CA LEU A 267 20.72 9.94 -16.29
C LEU A 267 20.98 8.44 -16.28
N ILE A 268 21.59 7.95 -17.35
CA ILE A 268 21.93 6.54 -17.54
C ILE A 268 23.45 6.45 -17.66
N ASP A 269 24.07 5.79 -16.68
CA ASP A 269 25.46 5.36 -16.78
C ASP A 269 25.45 3.92 -17.32
N GLY A 270 26.18 3.69 -18.40
CA GLY A 270 26.34 2.37 -18.99
C GLY A 270 27.67 2.24 -19.71
N TYR A 271 27.96 1.04 -20.19
CA TYR A 271 29.19 0.76 -20.92
C TYR A 271 29.00 -0.24 -22.04
N ILE A 272 29.91 -0.16 -23.00
CA ILE A 272 30.09 -1.17 -24.05
C ILE A 272 31.21 -2.09 -23.61
N PHE A 273 30.96 -3.39 -23.62
CA PHE A 273 31.97 -4.41 -23.40
C PHE A 273 32.24 -5.17 -24.71
N LYS A 274 33.51 -5.29 -25.09
CA LYS A 274 33.95 -6.16 -26.17
C LYS A 274 34.96 -7.19 -25.69
N THR A 275 35.97 -6.78 -24.92
CA THR A 275 36.96 -7.69 -24.31
C THR A 275 37.37 -7.16 -22.94
N GLY A 276 38.07 -7.98 -22.15
CA GLY A 276 38.57 -7.56 -20.82
C GLY A 276 39.50 -6.33 -20.82
N LEU A 277 40.01 -5.89 -21.98
CA LEU A 277 40.82 -4.67 -22.15
C LEU A 277 40.10 -3.57 -22.95
N ALA A 278 38.89 -3.83 -23.42
CA ALA A 278 38.16 -2.99 -24.36
C ALA A 278 36.74 -2.77 -23.86
N ALA A 279 36.62 -1.83 -22.91
CA ALA A 279 35.36 -1.34 -22.38
C ALA A 279 35.36 0.19 -22.38
N ALA A 280 34.24 0.79 -22.80
CA ALA A 280 34.05 2.24 -22.76
C ALA A 280 32.77 2.54 -22.00
N SER A 281 32.89 3.36 -20.95
CA SER A 281 31.75 3.81 -20.16
C SER A 281 31.32 5.20 -20.61
N SER A 282 30.01 5.44 -20.60
CA SER A 282 29.42 6.72 -20.94
C SER A 282 28.26 7.04 -20.01
N ARG A 283 28.09 8.33 -19.74
CA ARG A 283 26.90 8.89 -19.12
C ARG A 283 26.03 9.51 -20.19
N ILE A 284 24.79 9.04 -20.29
CA ILE A 284 23.77 9.55 -21.19
C ILE A 284 22.76 10.33 -20.36
N THR A 285 22.51 11.58 -20.73
CA THR A 285 21.42 12.37 -20.17
C THR A 285 20.32 12.44 -21.22
N ILE A 286 19.13 11.98 -20.86
CA ILE A 286 17.92 12.08 -21.67
C ILE A 286 17.04 13.11 -21.00
N GLN A 287 16.66 14.14 -21.74
CA GLN A 287 15.84 15.24 -21.24
C GLN A 287 14.52 15.26 -21.98
N ARG A 288 13.48 15.69 -21.29
CA ARG A 288 12.18 15.91 -21.91
C ARG A 288 12.14 17.29 -22.54
N ASP A 289 11.84 17.34 -23.83
CA ASP A 289 11.34 18.55 -24.48
C ASP A 289 9.84 18.35 -24.74
N GLY A 290 9.08 19.42 -24.98
CA GLY A 290 7.61 19.36 -25.05
C GLY A 290 7.01 18.33 -26.03
N GLU A 291 7.81 17.71 -26.91
CA GLU A 291 7.42 16.72 -27.90
C GLU A 291 7.82 15.27 -27.54
N GLY A 292 8.66 15.05 -26.51
CA GLY A 292 9.07 13.71 -26.10
C GLY A 292 10.39 13.66 -25.32
N TRP A 293 10.96 12.47 -25.24
CA TRP A 293 12.27 12.24 -24.61
C TRP A 293 13.37 12.25 -25.67
N ARG A 294 14.41 13.06 -25.46
CA ARG A 294 15.56 13.18 -26.38
C ARG A 294 16.87 13.17 -25.61
N ILE A 295 17.94 12.68 -26.25
CA ILE A 295 19.28 12.73 -25.66
C ILE A 295 19.73 14.20 -25.62
N SER A 296 20.04 14.71 -24.43
CA SER A 296 20.60 16.05 -24.25
C SER A 296 22.13 16.04 -24.17
N SER A 297 22.74 14.97 -23.67
CA SER A 297 24.19 14.82 -23.68
C SER A 297 24.65 13.36 -23.60
N VAL A 298 25.84 13.10 -24.15
CA VAL A 298 26.60 11.86 -23.99
C VAL A 298 28.02 12.25 -23.56
N GLN A 299 28.44 11.79 -22.39
CA GLN A 299 29.76 12.10 -21.83
C GLN A 299 30.53 10.80 -21.62
N GLY A 300 31.65 10.65 -22.34
CA GLY A 300 32.57 9.54 -22.13
C GLY A 300 33.19 9.62 -20.73
N ARG A 301 33.21 8.48 -20.04
CA ARG A 301 33.87 8.31 -18.75
C ARG A 301 35.10 7.45 -19.00
N GLY A 302 36.27 8.08 -18.91
CA GLY A 302 37.55 7.38 -19.08
C GLY A 302 37.61 6.16 -18.17
N VAL A 303 38.20 5.08 -18.69
CA VAL A 303 38.42 3.84 -17.95
C VAL A 303 39.39 4.17 -16.81
N SER A 304 38.96 3.98 -15.56
CA SER A 304 39.85 4.04 -14.39
C SER A 304 40.73 2.82 -14.33
#